data_AF-A0A1H3EBA8-F1
#
_entry.id   AF-A0A1H3EBA8-F1
#
_cell.length_a   1.000
_cell.length_b   1.000
_cell.length_c   1.000
_cell.angle_alpha   90.00
_cell.angle_beta   90.00
_cell.angle_gamma   90.00
#
_symmetry.space_group_name_H-M   'P 1'
#
loop_
_entity.id
_entity.type
_entity.pdbx_description
1 polymer ?
#
loop_
_entity_poly.entity_id
_entity_poly.type
_entity_poly.pdbx_seq_one_letter_code
_entity_poly.pdbx_strand_id
1 'polypeptide(L)'
;METTNFELTRFLLNSVNNAQEEAVNHKDYNILKNNFHLFSEKNKYIMNTFRYYNNIVDFNDDIKKVEIFLRRFPNSKFLNENDIDNLTYIKYHMEVLFHKIHTILELKKLMINEVYKVGFSEKECTWENLKKHSKLRSKVPMQILDNYFKTFKHIIDLRHLNTHRGHYNDEKSIDISASLNIYKWAEKDGYNLGENFKLMMPKFLIEYKLREFKKERVKFVKNASIATIYYKEEFFKYLLIDFKNNIENWK
;
A
#
# COMPACT_ATOMS: atom_id res chain seq x y z
N MET A 1 17.47 -7.82 -19.04
CA MET A 1 16.95 -7.91 -17.65
C MET A 1 15.41 -7.90 -17.62
N GLU A 2 14.73 -7.12 -18.47
CA GLU A 2 13.25 -7.13 -18.58
C GLU A 2 12.66 -8.48 -19.03
N THR A 3 13.40 -9.27 -19.79
CA THR A 3 12.97 -10.57 -20.34
C THR A 3 12.61 -11.60 -19.26
N THR A 4 13.35 -11.65 -18.15
CA THR A 4 13.16 -12.68 -17.11
C THR A 4 11.90 -12.48 -16.27
N ASN A 5 11.58 -11.23 -15.89
CA ASN A 5 10.34 -10.95 -15.13
C ASN A 5 9.10 -11.17 -15.99
N PHE A 6 9.15 -10.80 -17.27
CA PHE A 6 8.05 -11.02 -18.20
C PHE A 6 7.75 -12.51 -18.37
N GLU A 7 8.76 -13.34 -18.55
CA GLU A 7 8.61 -14.80 -18.67
C GLU A 7 8.03 -15.44 -17.41
N LEU A 8 8.47 -15.02 -16.22
CA LEU A 8 7.96 -15.52 -14.94
C LEU A 8 6.49 -15.13 -14.72
N THR A 9 6.14 -13.87 -15.03
CA THR A 9 4.74 -13.42 -14.96
C THR A 9 3.87 -14.18 -15.95
N ARG A 10 4.35 -14.39 -17.18
CA ARG A 10 3.65 -15.20 -18.19
C ARG A 10 3.44 -16.64 -17.72
N PHE A 11 4.45 -17.24 -17.08
CA PHE A 11 4.33 -18.57 -16.49
C PHE A 11 3.25 -18.62 -15.41
N LEU A 12 3.22 -17.64 -14.49
CA LEU A 12 2.18 -17.53 -13.48
C LEU A 12 0.78 -17.43 -14.11
N LEU A 13 0.61 -16.54 -15.09
CA LEU A 13 -0.68 -16.35 -15.77
C LEU A 13 -1.15 -17.60 -16.51
N ASN A 14 -0.24 -18.29 -17.22
CA ASN A 14 -0.56 -19.56 -17.87
C ASN A 14 -0.94 -20.64 -16.85
N SER A 15 -0.24 -20.70 -15.71
CA SER A 15 -0.57 -21.64 -14.63
C SER A 15 -1.96 -21.40 -14.06
N VAL A 16 -2.34 -20.13 -13.89
CA VAL A 16 -3.68 -19.73 -13.43
C VAL A 16 -4.74 -20.10 -14.46
N ASN A 17 -4.50 -19.82 -15.75
CA ASN A 17 -5.43 -20.16 -16.82
C ASN A 17 -5.69 -21.67 -16.85
N ASN A 18 -4.63 -22.49 -16.82
CA ASN A 18 -4.76 -23.94 -16.79
C ASN A 18 -5.52 -24.44 -15.56
N ALA A 19 -5.22 -23.87 -14.38
CA ALA A 19 -5.95 -24.21 -13.16
C ALA A 19 -7.45 -23.90 -13.29
N GLN A 20 -7.80 -22.75 -13.86
CA GLN A 20 -9.20 -22.35 -14.09
C GLN A 20 -9.90 -23.25 -15.10
N GLU A 21 -9.25 -23.61 -16.22
CA GLU A 21 -9.79 -24.53 -17.22
C GLU A 21 -10.10 -25.91 -16.61
N GLU A 22 -9.21 -26.44 -15.77
CA GLU A 22 -9.46 -27.70 -15.06
C GLU A 22 -10.70 -27.61 -14.14
N ALA A 23 -10.88 -26.50 -13.43
CA ALA A 23 -12.06 -26.32 -12.57
C ALA A 23 -13.35 -26.17 -13.38
N VAL A 24 -13.33 -25.47 -14.51
CA VAL A 24 -14.49 -25.30 -15.41
C VAL A 24 -14.94 -26.64 -15.98
N ASN A 25 -14.00 -27.55 -16.27
CA ASN A 25 -14.29 -28.89 -16.78
C ASN A 25 -14.77 -29.87 -15.68
N HIS A 26 -14.80 -29.47 -14.41
CA HIS A 26 -15.28 -30.32 -13.32
C HIS A 26 -16.80 -30.45 -13.36
N LYS A 27 -17.33 -31.67 -13.18
CA LYS A 27 -18.77 -31.98 -13.26
C LYS A 27 -19.64 -31.13 -12.31
N ASP A 28 -19.09 -30.75 -11.15
CA ASP A 28 -19.78 -29.98 -10.11
C ASP A 28 -19.56 -28.46 -10.24
N TYR A 29 -18.92 -28.01 -11.33
CA TYR A 29 -18.66 -26.60 -11.57
C TYR A 29 -19.97 -25.81 -11.68
N ASN A 30 -20.02 -24.65 -11.02
CA ASN A 30 -21.15 -23.75 -11.09
C ASN A 30 -20.70 -22.30 -11.21
N ILE A 31 -21.02 -21.66 -12.34
CA ILE A 31 -20.62 -20.28 -12.63
C ILE A 31 -21.12 -19.25 -11.60
N LEU A 32 -22.20 -19.54 -10.89
CA LEU A 32 -22.81 -18.64 -9.90
C LEU A 32 -22.26 -18.86 -8.48
N LYS A 33 -21.38 -19.84 -8.26
CA LYS A 33 -20.86 -20.19 -6.93
C LYS A 33 -19.34 -20.10 -6.88
N ASN A 34 -18.82 -20.09 -5.65
CA ASN A 34 -17.40 -20.21 -5.42
C ASN A 34 -16.94 -21.67 -5.67
N ASN A 35 -16.19 -21.86 -6.75
CA ASN A 35 -15.68 -23.17 -7.17
C ASN A 35 -14.29 -23.51 -6.58
N PHE A 36 -13.80 -22.73 -5.60
CA PHE A 36 -12.44 -22.93 -5.07
C PHE A 36 -12.22 -24.30 -4.44
N HIS A 37 -13.28 -24.92 -3.92
CA HIS A 37 -13.24 -26.28 -3.38
C HIS A 37 -13.01 -27.37 -4.44
N LEU A 38 -13.25 -27.06 -5.73
CA LEU A 38 -13.04 -27.97 -6.85
C LEU A 38 -11.59 -28.03 -7.32
N PHE A 39 -10.76 -27.06 -6.92
CA PHE A 39 -9.34 -27.07 -7.28
C PHE A 39 -8.59 -28.19 -6.56
N SER A 40 -7.67 -28.86 -7.28
CA SER A 40 -6.63 -29.68 -6.67
C SER A 40 -5.76 -28.84 -5.72
N GLU A 41 -5.01 -29.48 -4.82
CA GLU A 41 -4.08 -28.75 -3.94
C GLU A 41 -3.03 -27.93 -4.71
N LYS A 42 -2.60 -28.42 -5.88
CA LYS A 42 -1.74 -27.68 -6.81
C LYS A 42 -2.41 -26.40 -7.30
N ASN A 43 -3.66 -26.52 -7.75
CA ASN A 43 -4.40 -25.39 -8.30
C ASN A 43 -4.78 -24.40 -7.21
N LYS A 44 -5.11 -24.85 -6.00
CA LYS A 44 -5.32 -23.95 -4.84
C LYS A 44 -4.06 -23.13 -4.55
N TYR A 45 -2.89 -23.76 -4.56
CA TYR A 45 -1.60 -23.08 -4.37
C TYR A 45 -1.33 -22.04 -5.47
N ILE A 46 -1.59 -22.37 -6.74
CA ILE A 46 -1.48 -21.44 -7.87
C ILE A 46 -2.39 -20.24 -7.65
N MET A 47 -3.67 -20.49 -7.36
CA MET A 47 -4.69 -19.45 -7.19
C MET A 47 -4.42 -18.56 -5.98
N ASN A 48 -3.98 -19.13 -4.85
CA ASN A 48 -3.60 -18.37 -3.66
C ASN A 48 -2.38 -17.48 -3.93
N THR A 49 -1.34 -18.02 -4.57
CA THR A 49 -0.15 -17.25 -4.92
C THR A 49 -0.51 -16.10 -5.87
N PHE A 50 -1.34 -16.37 -6.88
CA PHE A 50 -1.81 -15.35 -7.82
C PHE A 50 -2.66 -14.28 -7.14
N ARG A 51 -3.51 -14.63 -6.18
CA ARG A 51 -4.28 -13.66 -5.38
C ARG A 51 -3.37 -12.68 -4.66
N TYR A 52 -2.32 -13.15 -3.99
CA TYR A 52 -1.35 -12.26 -3.33
C TYR A 52 -0.59 -11.41 -4.34
N TYR A 53 -0.17 -12.00 -5.47
CA TYR A 53 0.48 -11.29 -6.56
C TYR A 53 -0.38 -10.11 -7.05
N ASN A 54 -1.64 -10.36 -7.39
CA ASN A 54 -2.56 -9.32 -7.88
C ASN A 54 -2.80 -8.25 -6.83
N ASN A 55 -3.09 -8.63 -5.58
CA ASN A 55 -3.33 -7.65 -4.53
C ASN A 55 -2.11 -6.72 -4.32
N ILE A 56 -0.89 -7.25 -4.41
CA ILE A 56 0.33 -6.42 -4.32
C ILE A 56 0.43 -5.47 -5.53
N VAL A 57 0.09 -5.92 -6.74
CA VAL A 57 0.06 -5.07 -7.95
C VAL A 57 -0.97 -3.96 -7.78
N ASP A 58 -2.19 -4.30 -7.40
CA ASP A 58 -3.30 -3.36 -7.21
C ASP A 58 -2.96 -2.29 -6.16
N PHE A 59 -2.37 -2.69 -5.02
CA PHE A 59 -1.98 -1.73 -4.00
C PHE A 59 -0.82 -0.83 -4.43
N ASN A 60 0.09 -1.30 -5.28
CA ASN A 60 1.10 -0.41 -5.89
C ASN A 60 0.46 0.61 -6.83
N ASP A 61 -0.53 0.20 -7.63
CA ASP A 61 -1.25 1.13 -8.50
C ASP A 61 -2.11 2.12 -7.72
N ASP A 62 -2.69 1.71 -6.59
CA ASP A 62 -3.36 2.63 -5.67
C ASP A 62 -2.42 3.68 -5.10
N ILE A 63 -1.18 3.34 -4.75
CA ILE A 63 -0.17 4.32 -4.32
C ILE A 63 0.12 5.35 -5.42
N LYS A 64 0.15 4.95 -6.70
CA LYS A 64 0.26 5.90 -7.82
C LYS A 64 -0.96 6.81 -7.90
N LYS A 65 -2.17 6.29 -7.67
CA LYS A 65 -3.40 7.10 -7.64
C LYS A 65 -3.34 8.15 -6.53
N VAL A 66 -2.80 7.82 -5.35
CA VAL A 66 -2.59 8.78 -4.25
C VAL A 66 -1.75 9.98 -4.72
N GLU A 67 -0.67 9.74 -5.46
CA GLU A 67 0.15 10.83 -6.04
C GLU A 67 -0.68 11.76 -6.95
N ILE A 68 -1.48 11.15 -7.85
CA ILE A 68 -2.32 11.88 -8.81
C ILE A 68 -3.34 12.75 -8.09
N PHE A 69 -4.03 12.17 -7.09
CA PHE A 69 -5.04 12.87 -6.30
C PHE A 69 -4.43 14.00 -5.48
N LEU A 70 -3.33 13.75 -4.77
CA LEU A 70 -2.63 14.80 -4.01
C LEU A 70 -2.17 15.96 -4.90
N ARG A 71 -1.72 15.69 -6.13
CA ARG A 71 -1.35 16.75 -7.07
C ARG A 71 -2.56 17.62 -7.44
N ARG A 72 -3.71 17.01 -7.69
CA ARG A 72 -4.94 17.67 -8.13
C ARG A 72 -5.96 17.71 -6.99
N PHE A 73 -5.76 18.64 -6.04
CA PHE A 73 -6.82 18.99 -5.10
C PHE A 73 -7.99 19.56 -5.92
N PRO A 74 -9.17 18.92 -5.92
CA PRO A 74 -10.31 19.47 -6.62
C PRO A 74 -10.75 20.71 -5.84
N ASN A 75 -10.54 21.91 -6.37
CA ASN A 75 -11.14 23.09 -5.75
C ASN A 75 -12.63 23.11 -6.08
N SER A 76 -13.39 22.18 -5.48
CA SER A 76 -14.83 22.04 -5.73
C SER A 76 -15.61 22.64 -4.57
N LYS A 77 -16.68 23.36 -4.93
CA LYS A 77 -17.66 23.89 -3.98
C LYS A 77 -18.14 22.80 -3.02
N PHE A 78 -18.34 21.59 -3.55
CA PHE A 78 -18.74 20.41 -2.80
C PHE A 78 -17.79 20.06 -1.65
N LEU A 79 -16.46 20.05 -1.87
CA LEU A 79 -15.52 19.73 -0.79
C LEU A 79 -15.55 20.80 0.31
N ASN A 80 -15.62 22.08 -0.06
CA ASN A 80 -15.71 23.18 0.90
C ASN A 80 -17.04 23.15 1.68
N GLU A 81 -18.16 22.84 1.03
CA GLU A 81 -19.48 22.67 1.68
C GLU A 81 -19.54 21.48 2.65
N ASN A 82 -18.59 20.54 2.56
CA ASN A 82 -18.48 19.38 3.44
C ASN A 82 -17.25 19.47 4.39
N ASP A 83 -16.73 20.67 4.63
CA ASP A 83 -15.58 20.93 5.52
C ASP A 83 -14.28 20.16 5.16
N ILE A 84 -14.13 19.75 3.89
CA ILE A 84 -12.95 19.05 3.38
C ILE A 84 -11.98 20.07 2.80
N ASP A 85 -11.13 20.63 3.66
CA ASP A 85 -10.06 21.51 3.23
C ASP A 85 -8.83 20.76 2.69
N ASN A 86 -7.85 21.53 2.21
CA ASN A 86 -6.61 20.98 1.65
C ASN A 86 -5.83 20.14 2.66
N LEU A 87 -5.80 20.52 3.95
CA LEU A 87 -5.06 19.77 4.96
C LEU A 87 -5.76 18.45 5.28
N THR A 88 -7.09 18.47 5.44
CA THR A 88 -7.91 17.27 5.62
C THR A 88 -7.74 16.32 4.44
N TYR A 89 -7.75 16.85 3.22
CA TYR A 89 -7.56 16.06 2.01
C TYR A 89 -6.15 15.46 1.91
N ILE A 90 -5.11 16.25 2.23
CA ILE A 90 -3.73 15.76 2.28
C ILE A 90 -3.59 14.66 3.33
N LYS A 91 -4.08 14.90 4.55
CA LYS A 91 -4.08 13.92 5.64
C LYS A 91 -4.70 12.61 5.18
N TYR A 92 -5.94 12.63 4.69
CA TYR A 92 -6.64 11.42 4.23
C TYR A 92 -5.80 10.59 3.25
N HIS A 93 -5.22 11.24 2.24
CA HIS A 93 -4.39 10.56 1.24
C HIS A 93 -3.07 10.01 1.80
N MET A 94 -2.49 10.70 2.79
CA MET A 94 -1.31 10.21 3.51
C MET A 94 -1.65 8.99 4.37
N GLU A 95 -2.82 8.97 5.02
CA GLU A 95 -3.29 7.80 5.77
C GLU A 95 -3.52 6.59 4.86
N VAL A 96 -4.12 6.83 3.69
CA VAL A 96 -4.26 5.81 2.65
C VAL A 96 -2.89 5.28 2.24
N LEU A 97 -1.91 6.16 1.95
CA LEU A 97 -0.54 5.73 1.62
C LEU A 97 0.06 4.83 2.72
N PHE A 98 -0.05 5.25 3.98
CA PHE A 98 0.51 4.51 5.11
C PHE A 98 -0.12 3.13 5.25
N HIS A 99 -1.45 3.05 5.09
CA HIS A 99 -2.17 1.79 5.11
C HIS A 99 -1.72 0.88 3.95
N LYS A 100 -1.62 1.40 2.73
CA LYS A 100 -1.27 0.61 1.54
C LYS A 100 0.16 0.05 1.63
N ILE A 101 1.12 0.84 2.11
CA ILE A 101 2.51 0.40 2.33
C ILE A 101 2.57 -0.73 3.37
N HIS A 102 1.85 -0.57 4.48
CA HIS A 102 1.76 -1.63 5.48
C HIS A 102 1.11 -2.90 4.90
N THR A 103 0.02 -2.78 4.16
CA THR A 103 -0.68 -3.94 3.59
C THR A 103 0.17 -4.67 2.56
N ILE A 104 0.98 -3.97 1.76
CA ILE A 104 1.95 -4.60 0.85
C ILE A 104 2.97 -5.46 1.64
N LEU A 105 3.46 -4.98 2.78
CA LEU A 105 4.34 -5.76 3.66
C LEU A 105 3.66 -7.06 4.12
N GLU A 106 2.41 -6.97 4.59
CA GLU A 106 1.63 -8.12 5.05
C GLU A 106 1.40 -9.14 3.94
N LEU A 107 1.02 -8.70 2.75
CA LEU A 107 0.82 -9.58 1.60
C LEU A 107 2.10 -10.29 1.17
N LYS A 108 3.25 -9.59 1.20
CA LYS A 108 4.54 -10.23 0.90
C LYS A 108 4.86 -11.34 1.90
N LYS A 109 4.59 -11.14 3.20
CA LYS A 109 4.74 -12.19 4.22
C LYS A 109 3.86 -13.40 3.91
N LEU A 110 2.57 -13.18 3.62
CA LEU A 110 1.64 -14.24 3.30
C LEU A 110 2.03 -14.98 2.01
N MET A 111 2.52 -14.27 1.00
CA MET A 111 3.00 -14.86 -0.24
C MET A 111 4.26 -15.72 -0.03
N ILE A 112 5.19 -15.30 0.84
CA ILE A 112 6.34 -16.13 1.26
C ILE A 112 5.85 -17.39 1.96
N ASN A 113 4.90 -17.26 2.90
CA ASN A 113 4.34 -18.39 3.64
C ASN A 113 3.70 -19.43 2.68
N GLU A 114 2.97 -18.95 1.67
CA GLU A 114 2.35 -19.78 0.63
C GLU A 114 3.42 -20.45 -0.26
N VAL A 115 4.28 -19.66 -0.92
CA VAL A 115 5.26 -20.16 -1.91
C VAL A 115 6.21 -21.16 -1.28
N TYR A 116 6.71 -20.92 -0.08
CA TYR A 116 7.62 -21.86 0.58
C TYR A 116 6.92 -22.94 1.42
N LYS A 117 5.58 -23.01 1.39
CA LYS A 117 4.77 -23.97 2.14
C LYS A 117 5.22 -24.08 3.60
N VAL A 118 5.32 -22.94 4.25
CA VAL A 118 5.81 -22.83 5.63
C VAL A 118 4.73 -23.27 6.62
N GLY A 119 3.45 -23.02 6.30
CA GLY A 119 2.31 -23.56 7.03
C GLY A 119 1.89 -22.73 8.25
N PHE A 120 2.33 -21.48 8.36
CA PHE A 120 1.80 -20.59 9.39
C PHE A 120 0.36 -20.19 9.07
N SER A 121 -0.49 -20.08 10.10
CA SER A 121 -1.76 -19.37 9.96
C SER A 121 -1.52 -17.88 9.69
N GLU A 122 -2.52 -17.16 9.18
CA GLU A 122 -2.39 -15.71 8.90
C GLU A 122 -1.93 -14.92 10.14
N LYS A 123 -2.46 -15.26 11.32
CA LYS A 123 -2.09 -14.62 12.60
C LYS A 123 -0.65 -14.92 13.02
N GLU A 124 -0.17 -16.12 12.69
CA GLU A 124 1.20 -16.56 13.02
C GLU A 124 2.22 -16.16 11.95
N CYS A 125 1.78 -15.67 10.80
CA CYS A 125 2.62 -15.19 9.70
C CYS A 125 3.24 -13.81 10.02
N THR A 126 3.86 -13.71 11.19
CA THR A 126 4.55 -12.54 11.69
C THR A 126 5.98 -12.48 11.16
N TRP A 127 6.56 -11.28 11.16
CA TRP A 127 7.95 -11.10 10.75
C TRP A 127 8.94 -11.95 11.56
N GLU A 128 8.74 -12.00 12.88
CA GLU A 128 9.58 -12.78 13.80
C GLU A 128 9.52 -14.28 13.52
N ASN A 129 8.32 -14.82 13.25
CA ASN A 129 8.17 -16.24 12.95
C ASN A 129 8.81 -16.61 11.60
N LEU A 130 8.63 -15.77 10.57
CA LEU A 130 9.24 -16.00 9.26
C LEU A 130 10.78 -15.96 9.32
N LYS A 131 11.37 -15.04 10.09
CA LYS A 131 12.85 -14.95 10.24
C LYS A 131 13.45 -16.17 10.92
N LYS A 132 12.74 -16.75 11.89
CA LYS A 132 13.21 -17.92 12.66
C LYS A 132 13.06 -19.23 11.89
N HIS A 133 12.21 -19.25 10.86
CA HIS A 133 11.93 -20.47 10.12
C HIS A 133 13.12 -20.91 9.25
N SER A 134 13.61 -22.14 9.48
CA SER A 134 14.84 -22.66 8.87
C SER A 134 14.83 -22.65 7.33
N LYS A 135 13.69 -22.96 6.71
CA LYS A 135 13.53 -22.94 5.23
C LYS A 135 13.66 -21.56 4.59
N LEU A 136 13.48 -20.49 5.38
CA LEU A 136 13.39 -19.11 4.88
C LEU A 136 14.66 -18.29 5.09
N ARG A 137 15.50 -18.67 6.06
CA ARG A 137 16.63 -17.85 6.53
C ARG A 137 17.60 -17.39 5.43
N SER A 138 17.79 -18.22 4.40
CA SER A 138 18.70 -17.96 3.28
C SER A 138 18.00 -17.50 1.99
N LYS A 139 16.68 -17.30 2.02
CA LYS A 139 15.91 -16.97 0.82
C LYS A 139 16.01 -15.48 0.47
N VAL A 140 16.32 -15.18 -0.79
CA VAL A 140 16.45 -13.81 -1.28
C VAL A 140 15.17 -12.98 -1.07
N PRO A 141 13.94 -13.51 -1.30
CA PRO A 141 12.71 -12.78 -0.98
C PRO A 141 12.59 -12.30 0.47
N MET A 142 13.17 -13.01 1.45
CA MET A 142 13.21 -12.57 2.85
C MET A 142 14.11 -11.35 3.04
N GLN A 143 15.25 -11.29 2.35
CA GLN A 143 16.16 -10.14 2.41
C GLN A 143 15.51 -8.90 1.78
N ILE A 144 14.82 -9.08 0.65
CA ILE A 144 14.07 -8.01 -0.01
C ILE A 144 12.95 -7.51 0.90
N LEU A 145 12.26 -8.41 1.61
CA LEU A 145 11.22 -8.05 2.56
C LEU A 145 11.76 -7.28 3.77
N ASP A 146 12.92 -7.68 4.32
CA ASP A 146 13.61 -6.94 5.40
C ASP A 146 14.00 -5.52 4.95
N ASN A 147 14.53 -5.40 3.73
CA ASN A 147 14.88 -4.11 3.15
C ASN A 147 13.65 -3.22 2.91
N TYR A 148 12.55 -3.80 2.45
CA TYR A 148 11.27 -3.10 2.32
C TYR A 148 10.81 -2.57 3.69
N PHE A 149 10.82 -3.41 4.72
CA PHE A 149 10.45 -3.03 6.08
C PHE A 149 11.33 -1.88 6.59
N LYS A 150 12.66 -1.98 6.44
CA LYS A 150 13.60 -0.95 6.88
C LYS A 150 13.36 0.39 6.18
N THR A 151 13.18 0.38 4.86
CA THR A 151 12.92 1.58 4.07
C THR A 151 11.62 2.28 4.51
N PHE A 152 10.58 1.50 4.84
CA PHE A 152 9.28 2.03 5.22
C PHE A 152 8.99 2.02 6.72
N LYS A 153 9.99 1.77 7.56
CA LYS A 153 9.82 1.64 9.02
C LYS A 153 9.10 2.87 9.60
N HIS A 154 9.54 4.06 9.22
CA HIS A 154 8.93 5.32 9.64
C HIS A 154 7.44 5.43 9.28
N ILE A 155 7.02 4.94 8.09
CA ILE A 155 5.62 4.92 7.67
C ILE A 155 4.82 3.88 8.45
N ILE A 156 5.40 2.70 8.65
CA ILE A 156 4.79 1.60 9.40
C ILE A 156 4.54 2.00 10.86
N ASP A 157 5.51 2.66 11.49
CA ASP A 157 5.40 3.17 12.84
C ASP A 157 4.31 4.26 12.93
N LEU A 158 4.26 5.17 11.97
CA LEU A 158 3.19 6.18 11.86
C LEU A 158 1.81 5.56 11.66
N ARG A 159 1.70 4.50 10.84
CA ARG A 159 0.46 3.75 10.66
C ARG A 159 -0.01 3.15 11.98
N HIS A 160 0.88 2.53 12.75
CA HIS A 160 0.54 1.97 14.05
C HIS A 160 0.00 3.05 15.00
N LEU A 161 0.68 4.19 15.08
CA LEU A 161 0.22 5.32 15.89
C LEU A 161 -1.15 5.83 15.42
N ASN A 162 -1.35 5.99 14.11
CA ASN A 162 -2.61 6.49 13.59
C ASN A 162 -3.77 5.50 13.80
N THR A 163 -3.60 4.24 13.41
CA THR A 163 -4.65 3.21 13.54
C THR A 163 -5.02 2.93 14.99
N HIS A 164 -4.05 2.89 15.91
CA HIS A 164 -4.32 2.52 17.31
C HIS A 164 -4.58 3.70 18.24
N ARG A 165 -4.11 4.90 17.90
CA ARG A 165 -4.24 6.09 18.77
C ARG A 165 -5.02 7.24 18.13
N GLY A 166 -5.53 7.05 16.90
CA GLY A 166 -6.24 8.10 16.16
C GLY A 166 -5.38 9.33 15.86
N HIS A 167 -4.05 9.19 15.95
CA HIS A 167 -3.13 10.31 15.98
C HIS A 167 -2.32 10.40 14.70
N TYR A 168 -2.69 11.33 13.83
CA TYR A 168 -1.88 11.76 12.70
C TYR A 168 -0.95 12.88 13.17
N ASN A 169 0.28 12.51 13.56
CA ASN A 169 1.27 13.48 14.03
C ASN A 169 2.10 14.02 12.87
N ASP A 170 1.79 15.23 12.43
CA ASP A 170 2.58 15.97 11.46
C ASP A 170 2.67 17.41 11.92
N GLU A 171 3.79 17.74 12.57
CA GLU A 171 4.01 19.05 13.20
C GLU A 171 3.78 20.22 12.22
N LYS A 172 4.20 20.06 10.95
CA LYS A 172 3.97 21.07 9.91
C LYS A 172 2.48 21.21 9.61
N SER A 173 1.75 20.10 9.52
CA SER A 173 0.29 20.12 9.31
C SER A 173 -0.42 20.81 10.50
N ILE A 174 0.01 20.54 11.72
CA ILE A 174 -0.55 21.12 12.94
C ILE A 174 -0.34 22.64 12.98
N ASP A 175 0.87 23.13 12.69
CA ASP A 175 1.19 24.56 12.63
C ASP A 175 0.31 25.30 11.61
N ILE A 176 0.19 24.74 10.40
CA ILE A 176 -0.63 25.32 9.33
C ILE A 176 -2.11 25.28 9.72
N SER A 177 -2.60 24.16 10.27
CA SER A 177 -4.01 23.98 10.65
C SER A 177 -4.44 24.97 11.73
N ALA A 178 -3.63 25.15 12.79
CA ALA A 178 -3.92 26.09 13.85
C ALA A 178 -4.11 27.52 13.30
N SER A 179 -3.17 27.96 12.45
CA SER A 179 -3.21 29.28 11.83
C SER A 179 -4.41 29.44 10.88
N LEU A 180 -4.71 28.41 10.08
CA LEU A 180 -5.83 28.40 9.13
C LEU A 180 -7.20 28.44 9.83
N ASN A 181 -7.34 27.72 10.94
CA ASN A 181 -8.58 27.65 11.71
C ASN A 181 -8.92 28.99 12.37
N ILE A 182 -7.92 29.73 12.87
CA ILE A 182 -8.13 31.08 13.42
C ILE A 182 -8.75 32.00 12.36
N TYR A 183 -8.23 31.99 11.13
CA TYR A 183 -8.80 32.75 10.02
C TYR A 183 -10.21 32.30 9.66
N LYS A 184 -10.45 30.98 9.58
CA LYS A 184 -11.77 30.42 9.28
C LYS A 184 -12.82 30.79 10.32
N TRP A 185 -12.49 30.69 11.62
CA TRP A 185 -13.41 31.04 12.69
C TRP A 185 -13.70 32.54 12.71
N ALA A 186 -12.68 33.38 12.49
CA ALA A 186 -12.87 34.82 12.39
C ALA A 186 -13.83 35.19 11.24
N GLU A 187 -13.65 34.58 10.06
CA GLU A 187 -14.54 34.79 8.90
C GLU A 187 -15.95 34.26 9.14
N LYS A 188 -16.10 33.07 9.74
CA LYS A 188 -17.39 32.43 10.00
C LYS A 188 -18.23 33.19 11.04
N ASP A 189 -17.58 33.65 12.11
CA ASP A 189 -18.25 34.26 13.26
C ASP A 189 -18.26 35.80 13.18
N GLY A 190 -17.72 36.38 12.09
CA GLY A 190 -17.70 37.82 11.84
C GLY A 190 -16.71 38.61 12.73
N TYR A 191 -15.74 37.93 13.35
CA TYR A 191 -14.71 38.59 14.15
C TYR A 191 -13.62 39.20 13.27
N ASN A 192 -13.23 40.45 13.57
CA ASN A 192 -12.06 41.04 12.95
C ASN A 192 -10.80 40.66 13.73
N LEU A 193 -9.89 39.94 13.08
CA LEU A 193 -8.58 39.64 13.65
C LEU A 193 -7.79 40.94 13.87
N GLY A 194 -7.12 41.07 15.01
CA GLY A 194 -6.30 42.23 15.31
C GLY A 194 -5.13 42.40 14.32
N GLU A 195 -4.73 43.65 14.06
CA GLU A 195 -3.66 43.97 13.10
C GLU A 195 -2.32 43.31 13.48
N ASN A 196 -1.99 43.21 14.77
CA ASN A 196 -0.81 42.49 15.24
C ASN A 196 -0.82 41.01 14.81
N PHE A 197 -1.97 40.34 14.87
CA PHE A 197 -2.07 38.94 14.41
C PHE A 197 -1.89 38.83 12.90
N LYS A 198 -2.54 39.72 12.13
CA LYS A 198 -2.41 39.75 10.67
C LYS A 198 -0.97 40.05 10.22
N LEU A 199 -0.22 40.84 10.99
CA LEU A 199 1.19 41.11 10.74
C LEU A 199 2.09 39.91 11.07
N MET A 200 1.82 39.22 12.18
CA MET A 200 2.61 38.04 12.60
C MET A 200 2.34 36.82 11.74
N MET A 201 1.08 36.60 11.35
CA MET A 201 0.63 35.42 10.59
C MET A 201 -0.28 35.84 9.43
N PRO A 202 0.23 36.56 8.43
CA PRO A 202 -0.61 37.01 7.33
C PRO A 202 -1.15 35.82 6.52
N LYS A 203 -2.40 35.94 6.05
CA LYS A 203 -3.10 34.88 5.29
C LYS A 203 -2.29 34.36 4.11
N PHE A 204 -1.62 35.24 3.35
CA PHE A 204 -0.79 34.84 2.21
C PHE A 204 0.38 33.93 2.61
N LEU A 205 0.94 34.11 3.82
CA LEU A 205 2.03 33.28 4.33
C LEU A 205 1.53 31.88 4.70
N ILE A 206 0.33 31.78 5.28
CA ILE A 206 -0.33 30.49 5.58
C ILE A 206 -0.62 29.74 4.29
N GLU A 207 -1.17 30.42 3.27
CA GLU A 207 -1.42 29.84 1.95
C GLU A 207 -0.12 29.41 1.25
N TYR A 208 0.97 30.17 1.42
CA TYR A 208 2.29 29.78 0.96
C TYR A 208 2.79 28.50 1.67
N LYS A 209 2.75 28.46 3.01
CA LYS A 209 3.13 27.27 3.79
C LYS A 209 2.32 26.03 3.37
N LEU A 210 1.02 26.17 3.16
CA LEU A 210 0.14 25.09 2.69
C LEU A 210 0.54 24.57 1.31
N ARG A 211 0.87 25.47 0.37
CA ARG A 211 1.35 25.08 -0.98
C ARG A 211 2.68 24.32 -0.91
N GLU A 212 3.62 24.78 -0.10
CA GLU A 212 4.91 24.11 0.08
C GLU A 212 4.74 22.74 0.76
N PHE A 213 3.92 22.66 1.80
CA PHE A 213 3.58 21.40 2.46
C PHE A 213 2.98 20.39 1.47
N LYS A 214 2.04 20.83 0.62
CA LYS A 214 1.47 19.98 -0.43
C LYS A 214 2.53 19.46 -1.40
N LYS A 215 3.44 20.32 -1.88
CA LYS A 215 4.54 19.91 -2.77
C LYS A 215 5.45 18.87 -2.12
N GLU A 216 5.80 19.08 -0.86
CA GLU A 216 6.59 18.13 -0.07
C GLU A 216 5.89 16.77 0.03
N ARG A 217 4.59 16.76 0.33
CA ARG A 217 3.81 15.51 0.42
C ARG A 217 3.69 14.80 -0.91
N VAL A 218 3.46 15.51 -2.02
CA VAL A 218 3.47 14.93 -3.37
C VAL A 218 4.83 14.29 -3.67
N LYS A 219 5.94 14.97 -3.37
CA LYS A 219 7.30 14.42 -3.54
C LYS A 219 7.52 13.18 -2.69
N PHE A 220 7.06 13.20 -1.45
CA PHE A 220 7.13 12.05 -0.55
C PHE A 220 6.37 10.83 -1.12
N VAL A 221 5.13 11.01 -1.56
CA VAL A 221 4.32 9.93 -2.15
C VAL A 221 4.97 9.39 -3.42
N LYS A 222 5.49 10.27 -4.28
CA LYS A 222 6.22 9.88 -5.49
C LYS A 222 7.43 9.00 -5.17
N ASN A 223 8.24 9.40 -4.19
CA ASN A 223 9.40 8.63 -3.75
C ASN A 223 9.00 7.27 -3.17
N ALA A 224 7.93 7.25 -2.36
CA ALA A 224 7.39 6.01 -1.82
C ALA A 224 6.90 5.07 -2.95
N SER A 225 6.18 5.60 -3.94
CA SER A 225 5.70 4.87 -5.12
C SER A 225 6.86 4.24 -5.92
N ILE A 226 7.93 5.00 -6.19
CA ILE A 226 9.12 4.48 -6.87
C ILE A 226 9.74 3.33 -6.07
N ALA A 227 9.92 3.52 -4.76
CA ALA A 227 10.50 2.50 -3.90
C ALA A 227 9.61 1.24 -3.80
N THR A 228 8.28 1.37 -3.68
CA THR A 228 7.40 0.20 -3.63
C THR A 228 7.43 -0.59 -4.93
N ILE A 229 7.48 0.09 -6.08
CA ILE A 229 7.63 -0.55 -7.40
C ILE A 229 8.96 -1.31 -7.48
N TYR A 230 10.07 -0.68 -7.10
CA TYR A 230 11.38 -1.32 -7.08
C TYR A 230 11.36 -2.62 -6.26
N TYR A 231 10.89 -2.55 -5.01
CA TYR A 231 10.82 -3.72 -4.15
C TYR A 231 9.77 -4.75 -4.58
N LYS A 232 8.75 -4.36 -5.37
CA LYS A 232 7.79 -5.29 -5.96
C LYS A 232 8.46 -6.10 -7.06
N GLU A 233 9.13 -5.43 -8.00
CA GLU A 233 9.82 -6.09 -9.12
C GLU A 233 10.91 -7.05 -8.62
N GLU A 234 11.75 -6.61 -7.69
CA GLU A 234 12.77 -7.47 -7.10
C GLU A 234 12.15 -8.64 -6.34
N PHE A 235 11.09 -8.41 -5.57
CA PHE A 235 10.43 -9.48 -4.82
C PHE A 235 9.84 -10.56 -5.73
N PHE A 236 9.11 -10.15 -6.77
CA PHE A 236 8.52 -11.08 -7.72
C PHE A 236 9.56 -11.82 -8.54
N LYS A 237 10.65 -11.16 -8.95
CA LYS A 237 11.74 -11.80 -9.69
C LYS A 237 12.23 -13.07 -9.01
N TYR A 238 12.53 -13.03 -7.72
CA TYR A 238 13.08 -14.19 -7.01
C TYR A 238 11.99 -15.13 -6.51
N LEU A 239 10.86 -14.60 -6.02
CA LEU A 239 9.79 -15.45 -5.50
C LEU A 239 9.12 -16.27 -6.60
N LEU A 240 8.96 -15.70 -7.81
CA LEU A 240 8.34 -16.43 -8.93
C LEU A 240 9.24 -17.53 -9.50
N ILE A 241 10.57 -17.43 -9.34
CA ILE A 241 11.50 -18.53 -9.65
C ILE A 241 11.21 -19.71 -8.72
N ASP A 242 11.13 -19.48 -7.42
CA ASP A 242 10.82 -20.52 -6.44
C ASP A 242 9.40 -21.09 -6.67
N PHE A 243 8.42 -20.23 -6.98
CA PHE A 243 7.08 -20.66 -7.36
C PHE A 243 7.09 -21.60 -8.56
N LYS A 244 7.77 -21.22 -9.65
CA LYS A 244 7.88 -22.02 -10.87
C LYS A 244 8.48 -23.39 -10.57
N ASN A 245 9.61 -23.42 -9.84
CA ASN A 245 10.25 -24.67 -9.44
C ASN A 245 9.30 -25.55 -8.62
N ASN A 246 8.48 -24.98 -7.73
CA ASN A 246 7.52 -25.76 -6.95
C ASN A 246 6.40 -26.35 -7.82
N ILE A 247 5.96 -25.65 -8.87
CA ILE A 247 4.95 -26.14 -9.81
C ILE A 247 5.51 -27.26 -10.69
N GLU A 248 6.74 -27.12 -11.18
CA GLU A 248 7.40 -28.11 -12.03
C GLU A 248 7.73 -29.39 -11.28
N ASN A 249 8.02 -29.29 -9.98
CA ASN A 249 8.31 -30.43 -9.10
C ASN A 249 7.08 -30.88 -8.29
N TRP A 250 5.87 -30.46 -8.67
CA TRP A 250 4.66 -30.81 -7.93
C TRP A 250 4.34 -32.29 -8.11
N LYS A 251 4.51 -33.07 -7.04
CA LYS A 251 4.10 -34.48 -6.93
C LYS A 251 2.71 -34.60 -6.34
#